data_AF-A0A5M9WK02-F1
#
_entry.id   AF-A0A5M9WK02-F1
#
_cell.length_a   1.000
_cell.length_b   1.000
_cell.length_c   1.000
_cell.angle_alpha   90.00
_cell.angle_beta   90.00
_cell.angle_gamma   90.00
#
_symmetry.space_group_name_H-M   'P 1'
#
loop_
_entity.id
_entity.type
_entity.pdbx_description
1 polymer ?
#
loop_
_entity_poly.entity_id
_entity_poly.type
_entity_poly.pdbx_seq_one_letter_code
_entity_poly.pdbx_strand_id
1 'polypeptide(L)'
;MRMSYEQLSKEERFSLDIRRTYLLGMYMNEWGMPESRIVLSKTERSIHVEIYYFPATLQSEISRFVTVGLSQATRPTGERVSAEWMLALPSDLGGVSVARINTYLADIITHHIENAPNSDIPRVMKSSPLAPTEWNATALLIDELRGENESLELIHIGQETIPLLWVIPITAKEADLILEQGIEEFDTHVESSDYSIIDPQRP
;
A
#
# COMPACT_ATOMS: atom_id res chain seq x y z
N MET A 1 -23.28 -8.03 4.91
CA MET A 1 -23.20 -8.96 6.06
C MET A 1 -21.74 -8.98 6.49
N ARG A 2 -21.40 -8.28 7.60
CA ARG A 2 -20.02 -8.17 8.12
C ARG A 2 -19.63 -9.51 8.74
N MET A 3 -18.51 -10.08 8.32
CA MET A 3 -17.90 -11.17 9.04
C MET A 3 -16.79 -10.61 9.94
N SER A 4 -16.99 -10.79 11.25
CA SER A 4 -16.10 -10.32 12.30
C SER A 4 -14.90 -11.26 12.43
N TYR A 5 -13.84 -10.78 13.08
CA TYR A 5 -12.66 -11.54 13.52
C TYR A 5 -12.98 -12.92 14.15
N GLU A 6 -14.22 -13.14 14.59
CA GLU A 6 -14.70 -14.31 15.31
C GLU A 6 -14.95 -15.56 14.44
N GLN A 7 -14.68 -15.51 13.13
CA GLN A 7 -14.89 -16.65 12.23
C GLN A 7 -13.60 -17.32 11.73
N LEU A 8 -12.42 -16.73 11.95
CA LEU A 8 -11.14 -17.39 11.69
C LEU A 8 -10.94 -18.58 12.65
N SER A 9 -10.26 -19.64 12.22
CA SER A 9 -9.83 -20.71 13.13
C SER A 9 -8.86 -20.16 14.19
N LYS A 10 -8.68 -20.89 15.30
CA LYS A 10 -7.73 -20.46 16.35
C LYS A 10 -6.30 -20.31 15.82
N GLU A 11 -5.90 -21.21 14.93
CA GLU A 11 -4.56 -21.21 14.32
C GLU A 11 -4.38 -20.03 13.37
N GLU A 12 -5.38 -19.73 12.53
CA GLU A 12 -5.34 -18.56 11.64
C GLU A 12 -5.29 -17.25 12.44
N ARG A 13 -6.08 -17.13 13.52
CA ARG A 13 -6.03 -15.95 14.40
C ARG A 13 -4.66 -15.80 15.06
N PHE A 14 -4.12 -16.89 15.59
CA PHE A 14 -2.80 -16.86 16.22
C PHE A 14 -1.71 -16.44 15.22
N SER A 15 -1.71 -17.02 14.01
CA SER A 15 -0.78 -16.63 12.95
C SER A 15 -0.93 -15.16 12.57
N LEU A 16 -2.15 -14.66 12.44
CA LEU A 16 -2.44 -13.26 12.16
C LEU A 16 -1.97 -12.34 13.30
N ASP A 17 -2.20 -12.72 14.56
CA ASP A 17 -1.77 -11.95 15.73
C ASP A 17 -0.25 -11.81 15.77
N ILE A 18 0.49 -12.90 15.57
CA ILE A 18 1.96 -12.87 15.53
C ILE A 18 2.46 -12.00 14.38
N ARG A 19 1.92 -12.17 13.17
CA ARG A 19 2.30 -11.35 12.01
C ARG A 19 2.01 -9.87 12.24
N ARG A 20 0.83 -9.55 12.76
CA ARG A 20 0.45 -8.18 13.10
C ARG A 20 1.39 -7.58 14.13
N THR A 21 1.66 -8.29 15.22
CA THR A 21 2.57 -7.81 16.27
C THR A 21 3.96 -7.53 15.72
N TYR A 22 4.50 -8.41 14.88
CA TYR A 22 5.82 -8.24 14.30
C TYR A 22 5.88 -7.05 13.34
N LEU A 23 5.01 -7.02 12.33
CA LEU A 23 4.97 -5.95 11.33
C LEU A 23 4.70 -4.59 11.95
N LEU A 24 3.69 -4.52 12.83
CA LEU A 24 3.33 -3.27 13.49
C LEU A 24 4.45 -2.79 14.41
N GLY A 25 5.19 -3.69 15.05
CA GLY A 25 6.38 -3.34 15.82
C GLY A 25 7.47 -2.69 14.97
N MET A 26 7.74 -3.22 13.77
CA MET A 26 8.70 -2.62 12.82
C MET A 26 8.23 -1.26 12.32
N TYR A 27 6.98 -1.16 11.88
CA TYR A 27 6.40 0.10 11.41
C TYR A 27 6.38 1.16 12.51
N MET A 28 6.06 0.78 13.75
CA MET A 28 6.03 1.71 14.88
C MET A 28 7.42 2.17 15.30
N ASN A 29 8.42 1.31 15.16
CA ASN A 29 9.80 1.68 15.42
C ASN A 29 10.29 2.74 14.42
N GLU A 30 9.84 2.66 13.17
CA GLU A 30 10.22 3.62 12.12
C GLU A 30 9.38 4.90 12.14
N TRP A 31 8.06 4.78 12.20
CA TRP A 31 7.14 5.89 11.96
C TRP A 31 6.34 6.35 13.19
N GLY A 32 6.55 5.73 14.35
CA GLY A 32 5.84 6.07 15.59
C GLY A 32 4.47 5.41 15.71
N MET A 33 3.52 6.03 16.40
CA MET A 33 2.22 5.39 16.70
C MET A 33 1.22 5.58 15.55
N PRO A 34 0.51 4.52 15.11
CA PRO A 34 -0.60 4.70 14.17
C PRO A 34 -1.81 5.34 14.87
N GLU A 35 -2.52 6.20 14.15
CA GLU A 35 -3.73 6.88 14.67
C GLU A 35 -5.02 6.14 14.35
N SER A 36 -5.06 5.40 13.24
CA SER A 36 -6.25 4.69 12.84
C SER A 36 -5.95 3.37 12.14
N ARG A 37 -6.96 2.50 12.11
CA ARG A 37 -6.93 1.23 11.40
C ARG A 37 -8.30 0.94 10.80
N ILE A 38 -8.32 0.49 9.55
CA ILE A 38 -9.47 -0.19 8.96
C ILE A 38 -9.14 -1.64 8.64
N VAL A 39 -10.17 -2.47 8.50
CA VAL A 39 -10.02 -3.90 8.23
C VAL A 39 -10.87 -4.27 7.03
N LEU A 40 -10.23 -4.90 6.04
CA LEU A 40 -10.84 -5.51 4.87
C LEU A 40 -10.95 -7.01 5.13
N SER A 41 -12.19 -7.51 5.19
CA SER A 41 -12.44 -8.93 5.35
C SER A 41 -13.34 -9.46 4.25
N LYS A 42 -12.90 -10.54 3.59
CA LYS A 42 -13.72 -11.35 2.67
C LYS A 42 -13.54 -12.80 3.05
N THR A 43 -14.48 -13.26 3.84
CA THR A 43 -14.42 -14.51 4.59
C THR A 43 -14.57 -15.77 3.77
N GLU A 44 -15.30 -15.73 2.67
CA GLU A 44 -15.38 -16.85 1.73
C GLU A 44 -14.00 -17.22 1.14
N ARG A 45 -13.02 -16.32 1.25
CA ARG A 45 -11.66 -16.48 0.71
C ARG A 45 -10.56 -16.28 1.76
N SER A 46 -10.93 -16.29 3.05
CA SER A 46 -9.99 -16.05 4.16
C SER A 46 -9.13 -14.79 3.98
N ILE A 47 -9.67 -13.75 3.34
CA ILE A 47 -8.97 -12.47 3.20
C ILE A 47 -9.19 -11.67 4.47
N HIS A 48 -8.10 -11.28 5.13
CA HIS A 48 -8.06 -10.36 6.26
C HIS A 48 -6.87 -9.42 6.10
N VAL A 49 -7.11 -8.20 5.65
CA VAL A 49 -6.09 -7.17 5.44
C VAL A 49 -6.42 -5.97 6.30
N GLU A 50 -5.45 -5.53 7.09
CA GLU A 50 -5.57 -4.33 7.91
C GLU A 50 -4.81 -3.19 7.24
N ILE A 51 -5.40 -2.00 7.18
CA ILE A 51 -4.73 -0.78 6.72
C ILE A 51 -4.56 0.12 7.92
N TYR A 52 -3.33 0.46 8.24
CA TYR A 52 -2.95 1.36 9.33
C TYR A 52 -2.54 2.72 8.76
N TYR A 53 -2.97 3.79 9.44
CA TYR A 53 -2.54 5.15 9.15
C TYR A 53 -1.55 5.63 10.22
N PHE A 54 -0.37 6.01 9.79
CA PHE A 54 0.68 6.66 10.58
C PHE A 54 0.73 8.14 10.18
N PRO A 55 0.40 9.07 11.08
CA PRO A 55 0.43 10.50 10.77
C PRO A 55 1.86 10.98 10.56
N ALA A 56 2.01 12.09 9.83
CA ALA A 56 3.26 12.84 9.78
C ALA A 56 3.74 13.20 11.20
N THR A 57 5.04 13.11 11.41
CA THR A 57 5.69 13.49 12.67
C THR A 57 6.28 14.89 12.54
N LEU A 58 6.65 15.52 13.66
CA LEU A 58 7.37 16.80 13.63
C LEU A 58 8.72 16.73 12.88
N GLN A 59 9.27 15.52 12.71
CA GLN A 59 10.55 15.27 12.03
C GLN A 59 10.36 14.89 10.55
N SER A 60 9.19 14.38 10.19
CA SER A 60 8.85 13.87 8.87
C SER A 60 7.46 14.40 8.51
N GLU A 61 7.38 15.37 7.59
CA GLU A 61 6.13 15.90 7.04
C GLU A 61 5.38 14.89 6.12
N ILE A 62 5.68 13.61 6.28
CA ILE A 62 5.19 12.49 5.48
C ILE A 62 4.28 11.62 6.34
N SER A 63 3.05 11.46 5.89
CA SER A 63 2.06 10.53 6.40
C SER A 63 2.15 9.20 5.63
N ARG A 64 1.85 8.08 6.31
CA ARG A 64 1.96 6.74 5.72
C ARG A 64 0.72 5.90 5.95
N PHE A 65 0.36 5.12 4.95
CA PHE A 65 -0.64 4.07 5.04
C PHE A 65 0.02 2.75 4.75
N VAL A 66 -0.12 1.76 5.63
CA VAL A 66 0.52 0.46 5.45
C VAL A 66 -0.43 -0.69 5.68
N THR A 67 -0.19 -1.78 4.96
CA THR A 67 -0.95 -3.02 5.14
C THR A 67 -0.29 -3.96 6.14
N VAL A 68 -1.16 -4.73 6.79
CA VAL A 68 -0.81 -5.93 7.54
C VAL A 68 -1.75 -7.05 7.11
N GLY A 69 -1.18 -8.15 6.63
CA GLY A 69 -1.93 -9.34 6.22
C GLY A 69 -2.24 -9.39 4.73
N LEU A 70 -1.89 -8.36 3.95
CA LEU A 70 -2.02 -8.40 2.49
C LEU A 70 -1.20 -9.55 1.91
N SER A 71 -0.01 -9.79 2.46
CA SER A 71 0.88 -10.88 2.02
C SER A 71 0.25 -12.27 2.15
N GLN A 72 -0.77 -12.43 3.01
CA GLN A 72 -1.51 -13.69 3.20
C GLN A 72 -2.82 -13.75 2.40
N ALA A 73 -3.25 -12.64 1.79
CA ALA A 73 -4.45 -12.63 0.96
C ALA A 73 -4.25 -13.54 -0.25
N THR A 74 -5.28 -14.35 -0.52
CA THR A 74 -5.28 -15.33 -1.61
C THR A 74 -6.13 -14.82 -2.78
N ARG A 75 -5.56 -14.87 -3.98
CA ARG A 75 -6.19 -14.49 -5.25
C ARG A 75 -7.23 -15.55 -5.67
N PRO A 76 -8.14 -15.26 -6.62
CA PRO A 76 -9.02 -16.26 -7.20
C PRO A 76 -8.28 -17.48 -7.78
N THR A 77 -7.03 -17.31 -8.22
CA THR A 77 -6.15 -18.36 -8.75
C THR A 77 -5.61 -19.30 -7.67
N GLY A 78 -5.76 -18.95 -6.38
CA GLY A 78 -5.17 -19.68 -5.25
C GLY A 78 -3.76 -19.20 -4.88
N GLU A 79 -3.14 -18.32 -5.67
CA GLU A 79 -1.85 -17.73 -5.35
C GLU A 79 -1.98 -16.64 -4.28
N ARG A 80 -0.95 -16.50 -3.43
CA ARG A 80 -0.87 -15.42 -2.44
C ARG A 80 -0.38 -14.12 -3.09
N VAL A 81 -0.77 -12.98 -2.52
CA VAL A 81 -0.19 -11.68 -2.90
C VAL A 81 1.28 -11.60 -2.49
N SER A 82 1.67 -12.22 -1.37
CA SER A 82 3.07 -12.34 -0.93
C SER A 82 3.84 -11.02 -0.77
N ALA A 83 3.14 -9.90 -0.57
CA ALA A 83 3.73 -8.59 -0.30
C ALA A 83 2.82 -7.79 0.65
N GLU A 84 3.41 -6.88 1.44
CA GLU A 84 2.67 -5.79 2.07
C GLU A 84 2.85 -4.51 1.26
N TRP A 85 1.97 -3.54 1.45
CA TRP A 85 1.99 -2.26 0.73
C TRP A 85 2.19 -1.09 1.69
N MET A 86 2.87 -0.06 1.20
CA MET A 86 3.02 1.24 1.85
C MET A 86 2.67 2.34 0.86
N LEU A 87 1.84 3.29 1.26
CA LEU A 87 1.57 4.54 0.56
C LEU A 87 2.06 5.70 1.41
N ALA A 88 2.98 6.51 0.86
CA ALA A 88 3.48 7.73 1.49
C ALA A 88 2.82 8.94 0.82
N LEU A 89 2.43 9.92 1.65
CA LEU A 89 1.78 11.16 1.22
C LEU A 89 2.29 12.34 2.06
N PRO A 90 2.20 13.58 1.58
CA PRO A 90 2.40 14.76 2.40
C PRO A 90 1.46 14.79 3.61
N SER A 91 1.82 15.55 4.64
CA SER A 91 1.06 15.65 5.88
C SER A 91 -0.41 16.08 5.69
N ASP A 92 -0.71 16.86 4.65
CA ASP A 92 -2.07 17.30 4.29
C ASP A 92 -2.84 16.32 3.41
N LEU A 93 -2.22 15.18 3.05
CA LEU A 93 -2.77 14.11 2.23
C LEU A 93 -3.24 14.57 0.84
N GLY A 94 -2.70 15.69 0.33
CA GLY A 94 -3.17 16.33 -0.90
C GLY A 94 -4.61 16.84 -0.78
N GLY A 95 -4.99 17.33 0.40
CA GLY A 95 -6.31 17.89 0.69
C GLY A 95 -7.41 16.85 0.95
N VAL A 96 -7.05 15.56 1.08
CA VAL A 96 -8.00 14.45 1.20
C VAL A 96 -8.09 13.96 2.64
N SER A 97 -9.29 13.58 3.10
CA SER A 97 -9.43 12.98 4.45
C SER A 97 -8.82 11.58 4.54
N VAL A 98 -8.28 11.22 5.72
CA VAL A 98 -7.81 9.86 6.04
C VAL A 98 -8.84 8.78 5.68
N ALA A 99 -10.12 9.03 5.97
CA ALA A 99 -11.21 8.11 5.68
C ALA A 99 -11.36 7.86 4.16
N ARG A 100 -11.19 8.90 3.33
CA ARG A 100 -11.27 8.78 1.87
C ARG A 100 -10.07 8.03 1.30
N ILE A 101 -8.86 8.26 1.82
CA ILE A 101 -7.65 7.50 1.44
C ILE A 101 -7.80 6.03 1.82
N ASN A 102 -8.27 5.74 3.03
CA ASN A 102 -8.55 4.36 3.47
C ASN A 102 -9.52 3.63 2.52
N THR A 103 -10.63 4.28 2.12
CA THR A 103 -11.56 3.70 1.13
C THR A 103 -10.89 3.50 -0.23
N TYR A 104 -10.13 4.48 -0.71
CA TYR A 104 -9.42 4.37 -1.99
C TYR A 104 -8.41 3.21 -1.99
N LEU A 105 -7.57 3.11 -0.97
CA LEU A 105 -6.58 2.04 -0.84
C LEU A 105 -7.26 0.67 -0.69
N ALA A 106 -8.39 0.60 0.00
CA ALA A 106 -9.21 -0.60 0.10
C ALA A 106 -9.76 -1.08 -1.25
N ASP A 107 -10.24 -0.15 -2.08
CA ASP A 107 -10.72 -0.45 -3.42
C ASP A 107 -9.58 -0.96 -4.32
N ILE A 108 -8.40 -0.33 -4.25
CA ILE A 108 -7.21 -0.75 -5.00
C ILE A 108 -6.75 -2.14 -4.57
N ILE A 109 -6.63 -2.39 -3.27
CA ILE A 109 -6.24 -3.70 -2.73
C ILE A 109 -7.23 -4.78 -3.18
N THR A 110 -8.53 -4.49 -3.09
CA THR A 110 -9.57 -5.42 -3.54
C THR A 110 -9.44 -5.70 -5.02
N HIS A 111 -9.31 -4.65 -5.85
CA HIS A 111 -9.11 -4.80 -7.28
C HIS A 111 -7.87 -5.61 -7.61
N HIS A 112 -6.76 -5.35 -6.91
CA HIS A 112 -5.49 -6.04 -7.10
C HIS A 112 -5.60 -7.53 -6.76
N ILE A 113 -6.19 -7.89 -5.61
CA ILE A 113 -6.39 -9.30 -5.23
C ILE A 113 -7.26 -10.03 -6.26
N GLU A 114 -8.32 -9.38 -6.76
CA GLU A 114 -9.31 -10.02 -7.63
C GLU A 114 -8.85 -10.12 -9.09
N ASN A 115 -8.03 -9.19 -9.59
CA ASN A 115 -7.77 -9.05 -11.02
C ASN A 115 -6.29 -9.11 -11.41
N ALA A 116 -5.35 -8.81 -10.52
CA ALA A 116 -3.94 -8.90 -10.88
C ALA A 116 -3.48 -10.37 -10.94
N PRO A 117 -2.75 -10.77 -11.99
CA PRO A 117 -2.29 -12.16 -12.15
C PRO A 117 -1.22 -12.53 -11.13
N ASN A 118 -0.42 -11.57 -10.69
CA ASN A 118 0.68 -11.73 -9.74
C ASN A 118 1.00 -10.37 -9.07
N SER A 119 2.07 -10.34 -8.26
CA SER A 119 2.55 -9.15 -7.55
C SER A 119 3.85 -8.59 -8.14
N ASP A 120 4.20 -8.96 -9.37
CA ASP A 120 5.42 -8.47 -10.03
C ASP A 120 5.38 -6.95 -10.16
N ILE A 121 6.55 -6.34 -10.04
CA ILE A 121 6.82 -4.90 -10.13
C ILE A 121 7.81 -4.62 -11.28
N PRO A 122 7.85 -3.40 -11.84
CA PRO A 122 6.92 -2.30 -11.59
C PRO A 122 5.52 -2.64 -12.13
N ARG A 123 4.48 -2.23 -11.42
CA ARG A 123 3.08 -2.43 -11.84
C ARG A 123 2.34 -1.12 -11.94
N VAL A 124 1.88 -0.81 -13.15
CA VAL A 124 1.06 0.37 -13.41
C VAL A 124 -0.41 -0.02 -13.47
N MET A 125 -1.21 0.68 -12.67
CA MET A 125 -2.66 0.72 -12.75
C MET A 125 -3.06 2.06 -13.37
N LYS A 126 -3.72 2.02 -14.54
CA LYS A 126 -4.15 3.23 -15.25
C LYS A 126 -5.11 4.07 -14.43
N SER A 127 -5.29 5.33 -14.86
CA SER A 127 -6.17 6.29 -14.20
C SER A 127 -7.53 5.70 -13.87
N SER A 128 -7.95 5.93 -12.62
CA SER A 128 -9.19 5.41 -12.09
C SER A 128 -10.09 6.54 -11.60
N PRO A 129 -11.41 6.48 -11.89
CA PRO A 129 -12.37 7.42 -11.30
C PRO A 129 -12.52 7.24 -9.77
N LEU A 130 -11.93 6.18 -9.20
CA LEU A 130 -11.89 5.95 -7.76
C LEU A 130 -10.80 6.77 -7.06
N ALA A 131 -9.85 7.35 -7.80
CA ALA A 131 -8.86 8.26 -7.22
C ALA A 131 -9.55 9.45 -6.53
N PRO A 132 -8.97 10.01 -5.46
CA PRO A 132 -9.47 11.24 -4.87
C PRO A 132 -9.55 12.38 -5.90
N THR A 133 -10.63 13.14 -5.85
CA THR A 133 -10.92 14.22 -6.82
C THR A 133 -9.98 15.40 -6.70
N GLU A 134 -9.34 15.54 -5.54
CA GLU A 134 -8.37 16.56 -5.18
C GLU A 134 -6.97 16.26 -5.75
N TRP A 135 -6.73 15.04 -6.22
CA TRP A 135 -5.45 14.59 -6.74
C TRP A 135 -5.39 14.69 -8.27
N ASN A 136 -4.25 15.13 -8.79
CA ASN A 136 -3.91 15.03 -10.21
C ASN A 136 -3.37 13.63 -10.55
N ALA A 137 -2.72 13.00 -9.57
CA ALA A 137 -2.23 11.63 -9.62
C ALA A 137 -3.39 10.62 -9.50
N THR A 138 -4.03 10.35 -10.64
CA THR A 138 -5.22 9.48 -10.72
C THR A 138 -4.91 8.03 -11.11
N ALA A 139 -3.69 7.76 -11.54
CA ALA A 139 -3.14 6.43 -11.81
C ALA A 139 -2.26 6.00 -10.62
N LEU A 140 -1.74 4.78 -10.66
CA LEU A 140 -0.99 4.22 -9.54
C LEU A 140 0.13 3.31 -10.02
N LEU A 141 1.30 3.46 -9.42
CA LEU A 141 2.46 2.59 -9.57
C LEU A 141 2.63 1.78 -8.29
N ILE A 142 2.94 0.49 -8.42
CA ILE A 142 3.43 -0.35 -7.34
C ILE A 142 4.86 -0.74 -7.71
N ASP A 143 5.81 -0.41 -6.84
CA ASP A 143 7.24 -0.62 -7.09
C ASP A 143 8.02 -0.93 -5.81
N GLU A 144 9.34 -1.02 -5.92
CA GLU A 144 10.26 -1.16 -4.80
C GLU A 144 10.13 0.00 -3.81
N LEU A 145 10.35 -0.30 -2.53
CA LEU A 145 10.36 0.72 -1.48
C LEU A 145 11.59 1.61 -1.63
N ARG A 146 11.39 2.93 -1.69
CA ARG A 146 12.47 3.91 -1.78
C ARG A 146 12.21 5.06 -0.80
N GLY A 147 13.30 5.66 -0.29
CA GLY A 147 13.22 6.80 0.64
C GLY A 147 12.78 6.44 2.07
N GLU A 148 12.66 5.14 2.38
CA GLU A 148 12.42 4.62 3.72
C GLU A 148 13.63 3.81 4.21
N ASN A 149 13.59 3.36 5.46
CA ASN A 149 14.63 2.51 6.02
C ASN A 149 14.75 1.17 5.27
N GLU A 150 15.94 0.83 4.79
CA GLU A 150 16.25 -0.41 4.04
C GLU A 150 15.79 -1.68 4.76
N SER A 151 15.76 -1.66 6.10
CA SER A 151 15.28 -2.81 6.90
C SER A 151 13.78 -3.12 6.70
N LEU A 152 13.01 -2.21 6.10
CA LEU A 152 11.61 -2.42 5.74
C LEU A 152 11.42 -2.98 4.33
N GLU A 153 12.42 -2.91 3.45
CA GLU A 153 12.30 -3.37 2.06
C GLU A 153 11.95 -4.86 1.98
N LEU A 154 12.68 -5.68 2.76
CA LEU A 154 12.48 -7.13 2.86
C LEU A 154 12.30 -7.55 4.32
N ILE A 155 11.06 -7.82 4.68
CA ILE A 155 10.67 -8.16 6.05
C ILE A 155 10.70 -9.67 6.25
N HIS A 156 11.45 -10.12 7.26
CA HIS A 156 11.64 -11.53 7.58
C HIS A 156 10.72 -11.95 8.73
N ILE A 157 9.68 -12.73 8.43
CA ILE A 157 8.72 -13.23 9.42
C ILE A 157 8.85 -14.74 9.55
N GLY A 158 9.60 -15.18 10.56
CA GLY A 158 9.90 -16.59 10.75
C GLY A 158 10.74 -17.14 9.60
N GLN A 159 10.13 -17.94 8.72
CA GLN A 159 10.78 -18.48 7.51
C GLN A 159 10.30 -17.79 6.22
N GLU A 160 9.32 -16.90 6.31
CA GLU A 160 8.83 -16.13 5.17
C GLU A 160 9.66 -14.84 5.03
N THR A 161 9.98 -14.46 3.79
CA THR A 161 10.48 -13.12 3.46
C THR A 161 9.43 -12.46 2.60
N ILE A 162 8.96 -11.29 2.99
CA ILE A 162 7.94 -10.53 2.26
C ILE A 162 8.45 -9.12 1.97
N PRO A 163 8.33 -8.63 0.73
CA PRO A 163 8.62 -7.25 0.43
C PRO A 163 7.53 -6.33 0.98
N LEU A 164 7.92 -5.15 1.43
CA LEU A 164 7.03 -4.00 1.54
C LEU A 164 7.14 -3.22 0.22
N LEU A 165 6.07 -3.19 -0.56
CA LEU A 165 6.04 -2.50 -1.85
C LEU A 165 5.50 -1.08 -1.69
N TRP A 166 6.07 -0.15 -2.44
CA TRP A 166 5.62 1.23 -2.45
C TRP A 166 4.49 1.41 -3.46
N VAL A 167 3.37 1.91 -2.95
CA VAL A 167 2.18 2.30 -3.69
C VAL A 167 2.28 3.81 -3.91
N ILE A 168 2.45 4.22 -5.16
CA ILE A 168 2.75 5.58 -5.56
C ILE A 168 1.61 6.09 -6.43
N PRO A 169 0.86 7.13 -6.01
CA PRO A 169 -0.04 7.83 -6.90
C PRO A 169 0.79 8.49 -8.00
N ILE A 170 0.44 8.23 -9.26
CA ILE A 170 1.08 8.81 -10.44
C ILE A 170 0.06 9.48 -11.35
N THR A 171 0.49 10.48 -12.11
CA THR A 171 -0.35 11.13 -13.11
C THR A 171 -0.62 10.18 -14.28
N ALA A 172 -1.65 10.46 -15.07
CA ALA A 172 -1.92 9.69 -16.29
C ALA A 172 -0.72 9.72 -17.25
N LYS A 173 -0.02 10.86 -17.34
CA LYS A 173 1.16 11.02 -18.20
C LYS A 173 2.34 10.18 -17.72
N GLU A 174 2.59 10.17 -16.42
CA GLU A 174 3.62 9.30 -15.81
C GLU A 174 3.29 7.82 -16.02
N ALA A 175 2.01 7.44 -15.90
CA ALA A 175 1.58 6.08 -16.19
C ALA A 175 1.84 5.68 -17.65
N ASP A 176 1.50 6.55 -18.60
CA ASP A 176 1.76 6.32 -20.02
C ASP A 176 3.27 6.28 -20.32
N LEU A 177 4.07 7.16 -19.68
CA LEU A 177 5.53 7.15 -19.78
C LEU A 177 6.13 5.79 -19.38
N ILE A 178 5.73 5.24 -18.23
CA ILE A 178 6.22 3.94 -17.76
C ILE A 178 5.79 2.82 -18.72
N LEU A 179 4.54 2.85 -19.17
CA LEU A 179 4.00 1.81 -20.05
C LEU A 179 4.62 1.82 -21.46
N GLU A 180 5.02 3.00 -21.96
CA GLU A 180 5.56 3.16 -23.31
C GLU A 180 7.09 3.09 -23.35
N GLN A 181 7.76 3.60 -22.32
CA GLN A 181 9.22 3.84 -22.33
C GLN A 181 9.96 3.13 -21.19
N GLY A 182 9.24 2.53 -20.23
CA GLY A 182 9.83 1.81 -19.10
C GLY A 182 10.00 2.66 -17.85
N ILE A 183 10.35 1.99 -16.75
CA ILE A 183 10.49 2.63 -15.43
C ILE A 183 11.70 3.57 -15.36
N GLU A 184 12.78 3.30 -16.11
CA GLU A 184 13.99 4.12 -16.07
C GLU A 184 13.74 5.55 -16.59
N GLU A 185 12.85 5.71 -17.57
CA GLU A 185 12.48 7.04 -18.07
C GLU A 185 11.58 7.80 -17.10
N PHE A 186 10.73 7.08 -16.36
CA PHE A 186 9.99 7.68 -15.25
C PHE A 186 10.92 8.12 -14.13
N ASP A 187 11.92 7.30 -13.76
CA ASP A 187 12.90 7.66 -12.74
C ASP A 187 13.68 8.94 -13.15
N THR A 188 14.13 9.01 -14.39
CA THR A 188 14.79 10.21 -14.95
C THR A 188 13.87 11.43 -14.92
N HIS A 189 12.59 11.25 -15.26
CA HIS A 189 11.60 12.32 -15.21
C HIS A 189 11.41 12.85 -13.78
N VAL A 190 11.25 11.96 -12.80
CA VAL A 190 11.09 12.31 -11.39
C VAL A 190 12.32 13.02 -10.84
N GLU A 191 13.53 12.54 -11.14
CA GLU A 191 14.79 13.18 -10.72
C GLU A 191 14.96 14.60 -11.28
N SER A 192 14.41 14.86 -12.47
CA SER A 192 14.42 16.18 -13.11
C SER A 192 13.30 17.12 -12.65
N SER A 193 12.34 16.61 -11.88
CA SER A 193 11.15 17.35 -11.46
C SER A 193 11.41 18.17 -10.19
N ASP A 194 10.87 19.39 -10.15
CA ASP A 194 10.84 20.21 -8.94
C ASP A 194 9.77 19.74 -7.93
N TYR A 195 8.92 18.78 -8.33
CA TYR A 195 7.81 18.27 -7.52
C TYR A 195 8.15 16.94 -6.86
N SER A 196 7.75 16.80 -5.60
CA SER A 196 7.91 15.54 -4.86
C SER A 196 7.01 14.44 -5.43
N ILE A 197 7.57 13.24 -5.61
CA ILE A 197 6.83 12.06 -6.10
C ILE A 197 5.69 11.63 -5.16
N ILE A 198 5.80 11.92 -3.86
CA ILE A 198 4.71 11.63 -2.91
C ILE A 198 3.57 12.65 -2.99
N ASP A 199 3.78 13.84 -3.57
CA ASP A 199 2.74 14.84 -3.72
C ASP A 199 1.75 14.42 -4.82
N PRO A 200 0.51 14.02 -4.46
CA PRO A 200 -0.45 13.55 -5.44
C PRO A 200 -1.14 14.72 -6.19
N GLN A 201 -0.87 15.98 -5.80
CA GLN A 201 -1.38 17.18 -6.46
C GLN A 201 -0.36 17.77 -7.46
N ARG A 202 0.81 17.14 -7.63
CA ARG A 202 1.79 17.55 -8.65
C ARG A 202 1.16 17.56 -10.06
N PRO A 203 1.64 18.44 -10.97
CA PRO A 203 1.00 18.71 -12.26
C PRO A 203 1.13 17.60 -13.32
#